data_AF-A0A1H9X8C8-F1
#
_entry.id   AF-A0A1H9X8C8-F1
#
_cell.length_a   1.000
_cell.length_b   1.000
_cell.length_c   1.000
_cell.angle_alpha   90.00
_cell.angle_beta   90.00
_cell.angle_gamma   90.00
#
_symmetry.space_group_name_H-M   'P 1'
#
loop_
_entity.id
_entity.type
_entity.pdbx_description
1 polymer ?
#
loop_
_entity_poly.entity_id
_entity_poly.type
_entity_poly.pdbx_seq_one_letter_code
_entity_poly.pdbx_strand_id
1 'polypeptide(L)'
;MAEGLIAGGLDIVTGGTDSHVLLVDLRPKGVKGNATEAALGRAHITCNKNGIPFDDEKPTVTSGIRLGSPAGTTRGFGDPEFRQIADWIVRVTDGLAANGEDANATVEAEVRAEVEALCAKFPIYQNL
;
A
#
# COMPACT_ATOMS: atom_id res chain seq x y z
N MET A 1 9.69 1.99 -5.00
CA MET A 1 8.32 1.55 -4.63
C MET A 1 7.61 0.85 -5.78
N ALA A 2 7.37 1.52 -6.93
CA ALA A 2 6.65 0.91 -8.07
C ALA A 2 7.24 -0.44 -8.51
N GLU A 3 8.56 -0.51 -8.71
CA GLU A 3 9.26 -1.76 -9.05
C GLU A 3 9.02 -2.89 -8.04
N GLY A 4 9.01 -2.58 -6.74
CA GLY A 4 8.76 -3.57 -5.69
C GLY A 4 7.31 -4.07 -5.70
N LEU A 5 6.34 -3.19 -5.97
CA LEU A 5 4.94 -3.59 -6.13
C LEU A 5 4.74 -4.50 -7.35
N ILE A 6 5.39 -4.16 -8.48
CA ILE A 6 5.37 -4.98 -9.70
C ILE A 6 6.01 -6.35 -9.43
N ALA A 7 7.19 -6.37 -8.81
CA ALA A 7 7.88 -7.61 -8.45
C ALA A 7 7.05 -8.49 -7.49
N GLY A 8 6.25 -7.86 -6.62
CA GLY A 8 5.32 -8.53 -5.72
C GLY A 8 3.97 -8.90 -6.34
N GLY A 9 3.81 -8.82 -7.67
CA GLY A 9 2.64 -9.32 -8.38
C GLY A 9 1.45 -8.36 -8.44
N LEU A 10 1.64 -7.08 -8.11
CA LEU A 10 0.67 -6.03 -8.44
C LEU A 10 1.01 -5.42 -9.81
N ASP A 11 0.09 -4.63 -10.37
CA ASP A 11 0.38 -3.87 -11.60
C ASP A 11 0.27 -2.36 -11.36
N ILE A 12 0.90 -1.57 -12.22
CA ILE A 12 0.84 -0.11 -12.21
C ILE A 12 0.21 0.31 -13.52
N VAL A 13 -0.83 1.14 -13.47
CA VAL A 13 -1.64 1.49 -14.66
C VAL A 13 -0.81 2.00 -15.85
N THR A 14 0.32 2.64 -15.59
CA THR A 14 1.27 3.16 -16.60
C THR A 14 2.58 2.38 -16.68
N GLY A 15 2.71 1.23 -16.00
CA GLY A 15 3.94 0.45 -15.86
C GLY A 15 5.01 1.07 -14.95
N GLY A 16 4.76 2.26 -14.42
CA GLY A 16 5.70 3.04 -13.61
C GLY A 16 5.13 4.43 -13.30
N THR A 17 5.99 5.38 -12.91
CA THR A 17 5.60 6.78 -12.71
C THR A 17 6.80 7.71 -12.90
N ASP A 18 6.57 8.87 -13.52
CA ASP A 18 7.54 9.97 -13.63
C ASP A 18 7.27 11.09 -12.60
N SER A 19 6.40 10.82 -11.63
CA SER A 19 5.95 11.82 -10.64
C SER A 19 5.98 11.26 -9.22
N HIS A 20 5.41 12.00 -8.29
CA HIS A 20 5.34 11.63 -6.88
C HIS A 20 4.18 10.67 -6.53
N VAL A 21 3.33 10.31 -7.51
CA VAL A 21 2.13 9.49 -7.32
C VAL A 21 2.11 8.32 -8.30
N LEU A 22 1.57 7.19 -7.87
CA LEU A 22 1.29 6.04 -8.73
C LEU A 22 -0.12 5.49 -8.45
N LEU A 23 -0.70 4.91 -9.49
CA LEU A 23 -1.99 4.24 -9.44
C LEU A 23 -1.76 2.74 -9.60
N VAL A 24 -2.06 1.99 -8.55
CA VAL A 24 -1.84 0.54 -8.47
C VAL A 24 -3.12 -0.18 -8.90
N ASP A 25 -2.98 -1.15 -9.79
CA ASP A 25 -4.03 -2.10 -10.17
C ASP A 25 -3.93 -3.35 -9.29
N LEU A 26 -5.02 -3.66 -8.60
CA LEU A 26 -5.13 -4.77 -7.66
C LEU A 26 -5.70 -6.05 -8.30
N ARG A 27 -6.22 -5.97 -9.53
CA ARG A 27 -6.84 -7.10 -10.25
C ARG A 27 -5.92 -8.32 -10.39
N PRO A 28 -4.59 -8.18 -10.59
CA PRO A 28 -3.68 -9.34 -10.62
C PRO A 28 -3.76 -10.22 -9.36
N LYS A 29 -4.11 -9.63 -8.20
CA LYS A 29 -4.28 -10.34 -6.93
C LYS A 29 -5.75 -10.61 -6.58
N GLY A 30 -6.69 -10.16 -7.40
CA GLY A 30 -8.14 -10.35 -7.17
C GLY A 30 -8.71 -9.59 -5.97
N VAL A 31 -7.96 -8.67 -5.35
CA VAL A 31 -8.42 -7.89 -4.19
C VAL A 31 -9.03 -6.56 -4.62
N LYS A 32 -9.89 -5.98 -3.77
CA LYS A 32 -10.65 -4.76 -4.06
C LYS A 32 -10.07 -3.54 -3.35
N GLY A 33 -10.29 -2.35 -3.89
CA GLY A 33 -9.71 -1.11 -3.40
C GLY A 33 -10.18 -0.74 -2.00
N ASN A 34 -11.47 -0.87 -1.71
CA ASN A 34 -12.04 -0.66 -0.38
C ASN A 34 -11.48 -1.61 0.69
N ALA A 35 -11.40 -2.90 0.37
CA ALA A 35 -10.85 -3.93 1.25
C ALA A 35 -9.37 -3.68 1.52
N THR A 36 -8.61 -3.36 0.46
CA THR A 36 -7.17 -3.08 0.53
C THR A 36 -6.88 -1.79 1.32
N GLU A 37 -7.64 -0.71 1.07
CA GLU A 37 -7.55 0.54 1.83
C GLU A 37 -7.79 0.31 3.32
N ALA A 38 -8.83 -0.46 3.67
CA ALA A 38 -9.13 -0.78 5.06
C ALA A 38 -8.04 -1.64 5.72
N ALA A 39 -7.55 -2.67 5.03
CA ALA A 39 -6.51 -3.56 5.54
C ALA A 39 -5.17 -2.86 5.74
N LEU A 40 -4.74 -2.07 4.75
CA LEU A 40 -3.53 -1.25 4.88
C LEU A 40 -3.70 -0.22 6.00
N GLY A 41 -4.89 0.37 6.16
CA GLY A 41 -5.22 1.24 7.29
C GLY A 41 -5.04 0.56 8.65
N ARG A 42 -5.52 -0.68 8.81
CA ARG A 42 -5.30 -1.49 10.04
C ARG A 42 -3.82 -1.82 10.26
N ALA A 43 -3.05 -1.93 9.19
CA ALA A 43 -1.60 -2.10 9.19
C ALA A 43 -0.80 -0.78 9.32
N HIS A 44 -1.47 0.36 9.58
CA HIS A 44 -0.87 1.71 9.66
C HIS A 44 -0.22 2.24 8.37
N ILE A 45 -0.64 1.73 7.21
CA ILE A 45 -0.28 2.25 5.89
C ILE A 45 -1.48 2.98 5.30
N THR A 46 -1.43 4.31 5.26
CA THR A 46 -2.54 5.11 4.72
C THR A 46 -2.45 5.24 3.20
N CYS A 47 -3.52 4.87 2.51
CA CYS A 47 -3.69 5.10 1.08
C CYS A 47 -5.15 5.49 0.77
N ASN A 48 -5.46 5.69 -0.51
CA ASN A 48 -6.82 5.93 -0.96
C ASN A 48 -7.22 4.90 -2.02
N LYS A 49 -8.38 4.26 -1.86
CA LYS A 49 -9.00 3.48 -2.95
C LYS A 49 -9.29 4.40 -4.12
N ASN A 50 -9.01 3.93 -5.33
CA ASN A 50 -9.09 4.75 -6.52
C ASN A 50 -9.52 3.89 -7.71
N GLY A 51 -10.49 4.37 -8.47
CA GLY A 51 -10.86 3.72 -9.72
C GLY A 51 -9.69 3.72 -10.71
N ILE A 52 -9.62 2.71 -11.56
CA ILE A 52 -8.60 2.59 -12.61
C ILE A 52 -9.22 2.65 -14.00
N PRO A 53 -8.44 2.82 -15.09
CA PRO A 53 -9.00 2.73 -16.43
C PRO A 53 -9.68 1.37 -16.66
N PHE A 54 -10.90 1.41 -17.21
CA PHE A 54 -11.73 0.22 -17.45
C PHE A 54 -12.01 -0.59 -16.17
N ASP A 55 -12.21 0.10 -15.05
CA ASP A 55 -12.61 -0.52 -13.79
C ASP A 55 -13.99 -1.18 -13.94
N ASP A 56 -14.07 -2.47 -13.64
CA ASP A 56 -15.29 -3.26 -13.61
C ASP A 56 -16.03 -3.15 -12.26
N GLU A 57 -15.40 -2.52 -11.27
CA GLU A 57 -15.97 -2.31 -9.95
C GLU A 57 -16.73 -1.00 -9.78
N LYS A 58 -17.57 -0.96 -8.74
CA LYS A 58 -18.33 0.25 -8.38
C LYS A 58 -17.40 1.32 -7.81
N PRO A 59 -17.75 2.63 -7.94
CA PRO A 59 -16.96 3.72 -7.36
C PRO A 59 -16.68 3.63 -5.86
N THR A 60 -17.50 2.89 -5.10
CA THR A 60 -17.32 2.65 -3.66
C THR A 60 -16.42 1.47 -3.33
N VAL A 61 -16.07 0.63 -4.32
CA VAL A 61 -15.28 -0.60 -4.18
C VAL A 61 -13.91 -0.45 -4.86
N THR A 62 -13.92 -0.10 -6.15
CA THR A 62 -12.77 0.12 -7.05
C THR A 62 -11.80 -1.06 -7.18
N SER A 63 -11.03 -1.07 -8.27
CA SER A 63 -9.99 -2.08 -8.53
C SER A 63 -8.57 -1.58 -8.29
N GLY A 64 -8.40 -0.38 -7.73
CA GLY A 64 -7.07 0.18 -7.46
C GLY A 64 -6.93 0.97 -6.17
N ILE A 65 -5.68 1.33 -5.87
CA ILE A 65 -5.30 2.26 -4.81
C ILE A 65 -4.30 3.28 -5.34
N ARG A 66 -4.33 4.49 -4.77
CA ARG A 66 -3.39 5.56 -5.07
C ARG A 66 -2.37 5.72 -3.94
N LEU A 67 -1.09 5.74 -4.31
CA LEU A 67 0.04 5.89 -3.40
C LEU A 67 0.90 7.07 -3.84
N GLY A 68 1.55 7.73 -2.87
CA GLY A 68 2.49 8.80 -3.16
C GLY A 68 3.63 8.88 -2.15
N SER A 69 4.76 9.43 -2.58
CA SER A 69 5.97 9.59 -1.77
C SER A 69 6.07 10.84 -0.87
N PRO A 70 5.38 11.98 -1.12
CA PRO A 70 5.72 13.24 -0.44
C PRO A 70 5.72 13.19 1.09
N ALA A 71 4.75 12.53 1.72
CA ALA A 71 4.69 12.45 3.18
C ALA A 71 5.88 11.68 3.76
N GLY A 72 6.28 10.57 3.12
CA GLY A 72 7.43 9.78 3.53
C GLY A 72 8.75 10.53 3.30
N THR A 73 8.91 11.18 2.15
CA THR A 73 10.13 11.93 1.85
C THR A 73 10.28 13.16 2.75
N THR A 74 9.20 13.88 3.08
CA THR A 74 9.22 14.96 4.08
C THR A 74 9.61 14.45 5.46
N ARG A 75 9.24 13.22 5.81
CA ARG A 75 9.64 12.55 7.06
C ARG A 75 11.10 12.06 7.06
N GLY A 76 11.75 12.02 5.90
CA GLY A 76 13.15 11.59 5.75
C GLY A 76 13.33 10.17 5.18
N PHE A 77 12.27 9.51 4.71
CA PHE A 77 12.37 8.21 4.07
C PHE A 77 13.11 8.30 2.73
N GLY A 78 14.02 7.36 2.50
CA GLY A 78 14.71 7.17 1.23
C GLY A 78 14.23 5.91 0.49
N ASP A 79 14.96 5.53 -0.54
CA ASP A 79 14.66 4.35 -1.34
C ASP A 79 14.52 3.04 -0.52
N PRO A 80 15.37 2.76 0.50
CA PRO A 80 15.22 1.55 1.30
C PRO A 80 13.87 1.47 2.00
N GLU A 81 13.41 2.56 2.59
CA GLU A 81 12.11 2.63 3.26
C GLU A 81 10.96 2.45 2.27
N PHE A 82 11.04 3.04 1.08
CA PHE A 82 10.04 2.85 0.04
C PHE A 82 10.04 1.46 -0.61
N ARG A 83 11.16 0.73 -0.56
CA ARG A 83 11.18 -0.70 -0.91
C ARG A 83 10.47 -1.51 0.18
N GLN A 84 10.79 -1.26 1.44
CA GLN A 84 10.14 -1.94 2.57
C GLN A 84 8.63 -1.69 2.62
N ILE A 85 8.18 -0.47 2.33
CA ILE A 85 6.75 -0.14 2.23
C ILE A 85 6.08 -0.92 1.10
N ALA A 86 6.75 -1.11 -0.04
CA ALA A 86 6.22 -1.95 -1.12
C ALA A 86 6.07 -3.41 -0.66
N ASP A 87 7.06 -3.96 0.04
CA ASP A 87 7.01 -5.33 0.57
C ASP A 87 5.86 -5.53 1.57
N TRP A 88 5.59 -4.54 2.41
CA TRP A 88 4.45 -4.57 3.33
C TRP A 88 3.10 -4.52 2.60
N ILE A 89 2.97 -3.66 1.59
CA ILE A 89 1.75 -3.60 0.77
C ILE A 89 1.52 -4.94 0.07
N VAL A 90 2.58 -5.57 -0.44
CA VAL A 90 2.53 -6.89 -1.06
C VAL A 90 2.10 -7.94 -0.04
N ARG A 91 2.71 -8.01 1.15
CA ARG A 91 2.31 -8.94 2.23
C ARG A 91 0.85 -8.79 2.62
N VAL A 92 0.36 -7.56 2.80
CA VAL A 92 -1.05 -7.31 3.16
C VAL A 92 -1.97 -7.73 2.02
N THR A 93 -1.66 -7.38 0.78
CA THR A 93 -2.50 -7.77 -0.39
C THR A 93 -2.50 -9.27 -0.65
N ASP A 94 -1.37 -9.96 -0.45
CA ASP A 94 -1.30 -11.43 -0.54
C ASP A 94 -2.11 -12.10 0.58
N GLY A 95 -2.00 -11.57 1.80
CA GLY A 95 -2.80 -12.04 2.92
C GLY A 95 -4.30 -11.84 2.69
N LEU A 96 -4.73 -10.71 2.12
CA LEU A 96 -6.13 -10.50 1.72
C LEU A 96 -6.57 -11.49 0.64
N ALA A 97 -5.74 -11.71 -0.39
CA ALA A 97 -6.06 -12.62 -1.47
C ALA A 97 -6.21 -14.07 -0.99
N ALA A 98 -5.37 -14.49 -0.04
CA ALA A 98 -5.37 -15.85 0.50
C ALA A 98 -6.46 -16.09 1.55
N ASN A 99 -6.69 -15.11 2.44
CA ASN A 99 -7.48 -15.31 3.65
C ASN A 99 -8.85 -14.60 3.59
N GLY A 100 -9.02 -13.64 2.70
CA GLY A 100 -10.16 -12.72 2.71
C GLY A 100 -10.07 -11.64 3.79
N GLU A 101 -11.07 -10.75 3.84
CA GLU A 101 -11.07 -9.57 4.71
C GLU A 101 -11.10 -9.93 6.21
N ASP A 102 -11.80 -11.00 6.57
CA ASP A 102 -12.05 -11.37 7.98
C ASP A 102 -10.91 -12.14 8.65
N ALA A 103 -9.93 -12.63 7.87
CA ALA A 103 -8.88 -13.53 8.37
C ALA A 103 -7.45 -13.02 8.11
N ASN A 104 -7.28 -11.72 7.84
CA ASN A 104 -5.97 -11.11 7.58
C ASN A 104 -5.34 -10.39 8.79
N ALA A 105 -6.01 -10.40 9.94
CA ALA A 105 -5.64 -9.59 11.11
C ALA A 105 -4.21 -9.85 11.64
N THR A 106 -3.71 -11.09 11.55
CA THR A 106 -2.35 -11.43 11.98
C THR A 106 -1.29 -10.73 11.11
N VAL A 107 -1.43 -10.80 9.78
CA VAL A 107 -0.51 -10.13 8.84
C VAL A 107 -0.54 -8.62 9.04
N GLU A 108 -1.74 -8.05 9.21
CA GLU A 108 -1.90 -6.62 9.47
C GLU A 108 -1.25 -6.18 10.78
N ALA A 109 -1.35 -6.99 11.84
CA ALA A 109 -0.74 -6.69 13.13
C ALA A 109 0.79 -6.75 13.10
N GLU A 110 1.36 -7.72 12.38
CA GLU A 110 2.81 -7.80 12.15
C GLU A 110 3.32 -6.60 11.36
N VAL A 111 2.68 -6.31 10.22
CA VAL A 111 3.05 -5.15 9.39
C VAL A 111 2.88 -3.85 10.17
N ARG A 112 1.84 -3.71 10.99
CA ARG A 112 1.65 -2.55 11.86
C ARG A 112 2.84 -2.33 12.79
N ALA A 113 3.30 -3.38 13.47
CA ALA A 113 4.44 -3.29 14.38
C ALA A 113 5.72 -2.88 13.64
N GLU A 114 5.93 -3.41 12.43
CA GLU A 114 7.07 -3.06 11.57
C GLU A 114 7.00 -1.60 11.07
N VAL A 115 5.81 -1.13 10.69
CA VAL A 115 5.55 0.27 10.29
C VAL A 115 5.83 1.21 11.46
N GLU A 116 5.35 0.90 12.66
CA GLU A 116 5.61 1.69 13.87
C GLU A 116 7.11 1.76 14.18
N ALA A 117 7.82 0.63 14.07
CA ALA A 117 9.26 0.58 14.28
C ALA A 117 10.04 1.41 13.25
N LEU A 118 9.63 1.42 11.98
CA LEU A 118 10.21 2.31 10.98
C LEU A 118 9.92 3.77 11.33
N CYS A 119 8.68 4.08 11.62
CA CYS A 119 8.23 5.42 11.99
C CYS A 119 9.01 5.99 13.19
N ALA A 120 9.32 5.17 14.20
CA ALA A 120 10.10 5.58 15.37
C ALA A 120 11.55 6.01 15.02
N LYS A 121 12.13 5.52 13.93
CA LYS A 121 13.46 5.94 13.45
C LYS A 121 13.43 7.33 12.79
N PHE A 122 12.25 7.81 12.40
CA PHE A 122 12.05 9.08 11.74
C PHE A 122 10.95 9.89 12.46
N PRO A 123 11.21 10.40 13.67
CA PRO A 123 10.21 11.16 14.42
C PRO A 123 9.85 12.47 13.73
N ILE A 124 8.55 12.78 13.63
CA ILE A 124 8.05 14.03 13.02
C ILE A 124 8.31 15.22 13.95
N TYR A 125 8.10 15.02 15.25
CA TYR A 125 8.36 16.01 16.28
C TYR A 125 9.51 15.50 17.15
N GLN A 126 10.69 16.12 17.02
CA GLN A 126 11.87 15.70 17.79
C GLN A 126 11.81 16.11 19.28
N ASN A 127 10.91 17.01 19.63
CA ASN A 127 10.84 17.68 20.93
C ASN A 127 9.50 17.48 21.66
N LEU A 128 8.73 16.46 21.28
CA LEU A 128 7.48 16.07 21.94
C LEU A 128 7.58 14.62 22.43
#